data_AF-A0A6L5K435-F1
#
_entry.id   AF-A0A6L5K435-F1
#
_cell.length_a   1.000
_cell.length_b   1.000
_cell.length_c   1.000
_cell.angle_alpha   90.00
_cell.angle_beta   90.00
_cell.angle_gamma   90.00
#
_symmetry.space_group_name_H-M   'P 1'
#
loop_
_entity.id
_entity.type
_entity.pdbx_description
1 polymer ?
#
loop_
_entity_poly.entity_id
_entity_poly.type
_entity_poly.pdbx_seq_one_letter_code
_entity_poly.pdbx_strand_id
1 'polypeptide(L)'
;EVTNGGYILYQQYRKPLSTDLINRVEEQPFPAEEAPSPQDIAQNEVTIDNIRLWDHRPLKDTYNQIQSIRLYYDFHDVDVDRYIIDGEYQQVMLSARELSVEKLAGEAQTWVNRQLQFTHGYGIALSPVNEVSAEGLPILLVKDIPPVGDFNIERPQIYFGEKTDHYVIVKTKTQEFDYPMGDENIYGYYQGEDGVSLDSFMRRLVYAWQFGDLNILISGELTPESRVLYYRNITERVNHLAPFLELDSDPYLVMTDGRLFWIQDAYTTSDRYPYSEPLGSINYIRNSVKVVIDAYDGSVTFYVTDPEDALIRTYQAIFPELFVPAEQMPESLRVHLRYPEDMFNIQAKVYQTYHMRDARVFYNKEDLWAVPKEFYAGREQLMEPYYIIMRLPDEEREEFLLMLPFTPVNKNNTIGWLAARCDGENYGKLLAYHFPKERLVYGPSQIENRIQQDTVITEQLALWGRGGSRVIRGNLLLIPLGESLLYVEPVFLQAETGGLPQLKRVIVVAGDRIAMEPTLKEGIAAIFGTEVPPTEPPVVTPPAPPEPEEPVAADIANLIEEAQRHYNKAQEYLKAGDWAGYGRELSALEAVLDRLAELAAEEQR
;
A
#
# COMPACT_ATOMS: atom_id res chain seq x y z
N GLU A 1 43.55 2.52 39.05
CA GLU A 1 42.77 1.27 38.99
C GLU A 1 41.26 1.47 38.98
N VAL A 2 40.69 2.41 39.76
CA VAL A 2 39.23 2.69 39.78
C VAL A 2 38.68 3.25 38.45
N THR A 3 39.50 3.94 37.65
CA THR A 3 39.12 4.46 36.32
C THR A 3 39.04 3.41 35.22
N ASN A 4 39.78 2.29 35.33
CA ASN A 4 39.72 1.21 34.34
C ASN A 4 38.54 0.26 34.58
N GLY A 5 38.13 0.05 35.85
CA GLY A 5 36.98 -0.81 36.17
C GLY A 5 35.66 -0.27 35.61
N GLY A 6 35.43 1.04 35.68
CA GLY A 6 34.24 1.68 35.10
C GLY A 6 34.22 1.65 33.57
N TYR A 7 35.39 1.72 32.91
CA TYR A 7 35.51 1.63 31.45
C TYR A 7 35.27 0.20 30.92
N ILE A 8 35.70 -0.81 31.69
CA ILE A 8 35.46 -2.23 31.37
C ILE A 8 33.98 -2.58 31.55
N LEU A 9 33.35 -2.14 32.64
CA LEU A 9 31.89 -2.29 32.83
C LEU A 9 31.13 -1.52 31.74
N TYR A 10 31.57 -0.31 31.37
CA TYR A 10 30.96 0.48 30.30
C TYR A 10 30.96 -0.24 28.95
N GLN A 11 32.08 -0.84 28.54
CA GLN A 11 32.17 -1.64 27.29
C GLN A 11 31.33 -2.94 27.36
N GLN A 12 31.16 -3.51 28.56
CA GLN A 12 30.44 -4.77 28.77
C GLN A 12 28.90 -4.57 28.84
N TYR A 13 28.41 -3.38 29.20
CA TYR A 13 26.99 -3.04 29.27
C TYR A 13 26.47 -2.20 28.10
N ARG A 14 27.30 -1.82 27.12
CA ARG A 14 26.90 -0.99 25.96
C ARG A 14 26.36 -1.81 24.77
N LYS A 15 25.93 -3.05 24.98
CA LYS A 15 25.54 -3.94 23.88
C LYS A 15 24.06 -4.31 24.00
N PRO A 16 23.15 -3.47 23.48
CA PRO A 16 21.74 -3.83 23.38
C PRO A 16 21.56 -4.79 22.21
N LEU A 17 20.99 -5.96 22.46
CA LEU A 17 20.88 -6.99 21.43
C LEU A 17 22.26 -7.28 20.78
N SER A 18 22.31 -8.01 19.67
CA SER A 18 23.57 -8.24 18.97
C SER A 18 24.24 -6.89 18.65
N THR A 19 25.56 -6.77 18.89
CA THR A 19 26.28 -5.48 18.77
C THR A 19 26.08 -4.77 17.42
N ASP A 20 25.71 -5.50 16.38
CA ASP A 20 25.54 -4.97 15.03
C ASP A 20 24.24 -4.20 14.82
N LEU A 21 23.25 -4.34 15.72
CA LEU A 21 21.88 -3.86 15.50
C LEU A 21 21.78 -2.34 15.33
N ILE A 22 22.60 -1.57 16.07
CA ILE A 22 22.63 -0.10 16.01
C ILE A 22 24.02 0.47 15.69
N ASN A 23 25.08 -0.35 15.71
CA ASN A 23 26.43 0.13 15.37
C ASN A 23 26.56 0.51 13.88
N ARG A 24 25.59 0.13 13.05
CA ARG A 24 25.50 0.47 11.63
C ARG A 24 24.68 1.74 11.36
N VAL A 25 24.15 2.40 12.39
CA VAL A 25 23.44 3.68 12.23
C VAL A 25 24.46 4.77 11.92
N GLU A 26 24.34 5.38 10.75
CA GLU A 26 25.13 6.54 10.35
C GLU A 26 24.47 7.81 10.91
N GLU A 27 25.22 8.55 11.72
CA GLU A 27 24.72 9.77 12.37
C GLU A 27 25.14 11.00 11.54
N GLN A 28 24.19 11.84 11.17
CA GLN A 28 24.42 13.05 10.38
C GLN A 28 23.75 14.27 11.05
N PRO A 29 24.34 15.48 10.97
CA PRO A 29 23.66 16.69 11.42
C PRO A 29 22.59 17.09 10.41
N PHE A 30 21.45 17.61 10.89
CA PHE A 30 20.42 18.24 10.07
C PHE A 30 20.16 19.65 10.57
N PRO A 31 20.26 20.71 9.74
CA PRO A 31 20.15 22.10 10.21
C PRO A 31 18.82 22.44 10.89
N ALA A 32 17.73 21.80 10.47
CA ALA A 32 16.37 22.02 10.99
C ALA A 32 15.96 23.50 10.94
N GLU A 33 16.03 24.09 9.75
CA GLU A 33 15.49 25.40 9.47
C GLU A 33 13.97 25.46 9.69
N GLU A 34 13.45 26.67 9.91
CA GLU A 34 12.10 26.86 10.44
C GLU A 34 11.01 26.52 9.42
N ALA A 35 11.23 26.85 8.15
CA ALA A 35 10.30 26.56 7.08
C ALA A 35 11.05 26.44 5.74
N PRO A 36 10.65 25.51 4.86
CA PRO A 36 11.22 25.38 3.52
C PRO A 36 11.13 26.69 2.73
N SER A 37 12.11 26.97 1.90
CA SER A 37 12.02 28.07 0.93
C SER A 37 11.14 27.67 -0.28
N PRO A 38 10.61 28.62 -1.06
CA PRO A 38 9.93 28.29 -2.32
C PRO A 38 10.81 27.49 -3.30
N GLN A 39 12.13 27.67 -3.22
CA GLN A 39 13.07 26.88 -4.01
C GLN A 39 13.15 25.43 -3.52
N ASP A 40 13.11 25.19 -2.21
CA ASP A 40 13.06 23.82 -1.66
C ASP A 40 11.78 23.11 -2.10
N ILE A 41 10.65 23.81 -2.13
CA ILE A 41 9.39 23.25 -2.66
C ILE A 41 9.54 22.84 -4.13
N ALA A 42 10.06 23.74 -4.97
CA ALA A 42 10.24 23.48 -6.40
C ALA A 42 11.28 22.37 -6.70
N GLN A 43 12.28 22.18 -5.83
CA GLN A 43 13.33 21.18 -6.02
C GLN A 43 12.99 19.80 -5.46
N ASN A 44 11.88 19.65 -4.75
CA ASN A 44 11.46 18.39 -4.11
C ASN A 44 10.00 18.03 -4.50
N GLU A 45 9.60 18.33 -5.75
CA GLU A 45 8.25 18.07 -6.26
C GLU A 45 7.89 16.58 -6.14
N VAL A 46 8.81 15.67 -6.47
CA VAL A 46 8.60 14.22 -6.32
C VAL A 46 8.31 13.84 -4.87
N THR A 47 9.00 14.45 -3.89
CA THR A 47 8.70 14.21 -2.46
C THR A 47 7.29 14.70 -2.11
N ILE A 48 6.93 15.90 -2.57
CA ILE A 48 5.63 16.53 -2.28
C ILE A 48 4.48 15.75 -2.91
N ASP A 49 4.65 15.32 -4.16
CA ASP A 49 3.68 14.51 -4.89
C ASP A 49 3.66 13.04 -4.42
N ASN A 50 4.47 12.68 -3.43
CA ASN A 50 4.43 11.39 -2.74
C ASN A 50 4.09 11.51 -1.24
N ILE A 51 3.70 12.70 -0.77
CA ILE A 51 3.26 12.86 0.61
C ILE A 51 1.99 12.03 0.83
N ARG A 52 2.09 11.05 1.73
CA ARG A 52 1.01 10.10 2.01
C ARG A 52 -0.16 10.75 2.73
N LEU A 53 -1.19 11.12 1.98
CA LEU A 53 -2.44 11.66 2.53
C LEU A 53 -3.38 10.54 3.00
N TRP A 54 -3.31 9.36 2.38
CA TRP A 54 -4.09 8.20 2.81
C TRP A 54 -3.45 7.45 3.96
N ASP A 55 -4.25 7.11 4.98
CA ASP A 55 -3.85 6.17 6.03
C ASP A 55 -4.44 4.78 5.75
N HIS A 56 -3.69 3.73 6.10
CA HIS A 56 -4.06 2.33 5.81
C HIS A 56 -5.42 1.96 6.44
N ARG A 57 -5.78 2.51 7.60
CA ARG A 57 -7.05 2.21 8.30
C ARG A 57 -8.29 2.74 7.58
N PRO A 58 -8.44 4.06 7.33
CA PRO A 58 -9.59 4.58 6.58
C PRO A 58 -9.60 4.15 5.12
N LEU A 59 -8.43 3.92 4.50
CA LEU A 59 -8.36 3.43 3.13
C LEU A 59 -8.87 1.99 3.02
N LYS A 60 -8.54 1.11 3.97
CA LYS A 60 -9.11 -0.25 4.05
C LYS A 60 -10.63 -0.25 4.10
N ASP A 61 -11.21 0.59 4.97
CA ASP A 61 -12.66 0.72 5.10
C ASP A 61 -13.28 1.19 3.77
N THR A 62 -12.58 2.09 3.08
CA THR A 62 -13.01 2.60 1.77
C THR A 62 -12.96 1.49 0.72
N TYR A 63 -11.85 0.76 0.57
CA TYR A 63 -11.73 -0.37 -0.34
C TYR A 63 -12.81 -1.43 -0.09
N ASN A 64 -13.07 -1.78 1.17
CA ASN A 64 -14.11 -2.76 1.49
C ASN A 64 -15.52 -2.30 1.09
N GLN A 65 -15.78 -1.01 1.11
CA GLN A 65 -17.09 -0.47 0.75
C GLN A 65 -17.26 -0.27 -0.76
N ILE A 66 -16.22 0.18 -1.47
CA ILE A 66 -16.31 0.54 -2.90
C ILE A 66 -15.76 -0.53 -3.86
N GLN A 67 -14.96 -1.48 -3.38
CA GLN A 67 -14.22 -2.43 -4.22
C GLN A 67 -14.42 -3.92 -3.85
N SER A 68 -15.09 -4.25 -2.75
CA SER A 68 -15.39 -5.67 -2.44
C SER A 68 -16.40 -6.25 -3.40
N ILE A 69 -17.36 -5.45 -3.92
CA ILE A 69 -18.38 -5.82 -4.95
C ILE A 69 -19.40 -6.88 -4.48
N ARG A 70 -18.99 -7.80 -3.60
CA ARG A 70 -19.77 -8.87 -2.98
C ARG A 70 -19.35 -9.02 -1.51
N LEU A 71 -20.27 -9.52 -0.69
CA LEU A 71 -20.08 -9.65 0.76
C LEU A 71 -18.97 -10.63 1.16
N TYR A 72 -18.62 -11.57 0.29
CA TYR A 72 -17.60 -12.60 0.56
C TYR A 72 -16.19 -12.19 0.14
N TYR A 73 -16.01 -11.04 -0.53
CA TYR A 73 -14.68 -10.48 -0.72
C TYR A 73 -14.36 -9.49 0.40
N ASP A 74 -13.09 -9.48 0.80
CA ASP A 74 -12.59 -8.65 1.89
C ASP A 74 -11.17 -8.19 1.56
N PHE A 75 -10.88 -6.93 1.88
CA PHE A 75 -9.52 -6.41 1.92
C PHE A 75 -9.06 -6.46 3.38
N HIS A 76 -8.07 -7.29 3.68
CA HIS A 76 -7.66 -7.57 5.06
C HIS A 76 -6.93 -6.38 5.69
N ASP A 77 -6.01 -5.81 4.94
CA ASP A 77 -5.05 -4.79 5.28
C ASP A 77 -4.82 -3.86 4.07
N VAL A 78 -3.88 -2.91 4.17
CA VAL A 78 -3.46 -2.09 3.02
C VAL A 78 -1.97 -1.82 3.15
N ASP A 79 -1.23 -2.25 2.15
CA ASP A 79 0.21 -2.11 2.04
C ASP A 79 0.63 -0.80 1.41
N VAL A 80 1.85 -0.38 1.72
CA VAL A 80 2.55 0.72 1.03
C VAL A 80 3.68 0.16 0.20
N ASP A 81 3.75 0.58 -1.05
CA ASP A 81 4.82 0.21 -1.99
C ASP A 81 5.07 1.37 -2.98
N ARG A 82 5.94 1.16 -3.97
CA ARG A 82 6.27 2.12 -5.02
C ARG A 82 6.35 1.48 -6.38
N TYR A 83 5.97 2.23 -7.41
CA TYR A 83 6.04 1.83 -8.80
C TYR A 83 6.53 2.99 -9.66
N ILE A 84 7.02 2.68 -10.86
CA ILE A 84 7.21 3.70 -11.90
C ILE A 84 5.92 3.74 -12.72
N ILE A 85 5.17 4.84 -12.61
CA ILE A 85 3.87 5.03 -13.27
C ILE A 85 4.00 6.27 -14.15
N ASP A 86 3.74 6.12 -15.45
CA ASP A 86 3.93 7.18 -16.45
C ASP A 86 5.33 7.83 -16.44
N GLY A 87 6.35 7.06 -16.02
CA GLY A 87 7.73 7.52 -15.91
C GLY A 87 8.07 8.19 -14.58
N GLU A 88 7.09 8.39 -13.70
CA GLU A 88 7.26 9.02 -12.39
C GLU A 88 7.40 7.97 -11.29
N TYR A 89 8.26 8.25 -10.32
CA TYR A 89 8.44 7.40 -9.13
C TYR A 89 7.34 7.71 -8.12
N GLN A 90 6.37 6.80 -8.01
CA GLN A 90 5.15 7.02 -7.26
C GLN A 90 4.95 5.97 -6.17
N GLN A 91 4.66 6.46 -4.97
CA GLN A 91 4.24 5.70 -3.81
C GLN A 91 2.76 5.39 -3.95
N VAL A 92 2.41 4.13 -3.75
CA VAL A 92 1.04 3.63 -3.88
C VAL A 92 0.64 2.89 -2.62
N MET A 93 -0.67 2.71 -2.48
CA MET A 93 -1.26 1.82 -1.49
C MET A 93 -2.07 0.75 -2.19
N LEU A 94 -1.84 -0.51 -1.85
CA LEU A 94 -2.54 -1.64 -2.46
C LEU A 94 -3.03 -2.65 -1.44
N SER A 95 -4.01 -3.46 -1.84
CA SER A 95 -4.55 -4.53 -1.00
C SER A 95 -5.08 -5.69 -1.83
N ALA A 96 -4.87 -6.91 -1.34
CA ALA A 96 -5.41 -8.13 -1.92
C ALA A 96 -6.93 -8.22 -1.71
N ARG A 97 -7.67 -8.51 -2.79
CA ARG A 97 -9.08 -8.86 -2.68
C ARG A 97 -9.22 -10.34 -2.35
N GLU A 98 -9.20 -10.66 -1.05
CA GLU A 98 -9.28 -12.03 -0.58
C GLU A 98 -10.72 -12.52 -0.38
N LEU A 99 -10.89 -13.84 -0.39
CA LEU A 99 -12.18 -14.49 -0.24
C LEU A 99 -12.37 -14.98 1.20
N SER A 100 -13.45 -14.54 1.85
CA SER A 100 -13.92 -15.05 3.14
C SER A 100 -15.20 -15.86 2.97
N VAL A 101 -15.05 -17.18 3.00
CA VAL A 101 -16.16 -18.14 2.85
C VAL A 101 -17.13 -18.10 4.04
N GLU A 102 -16.71 -17.56 5.18
CA GLU A 102 -17.50 -17.35 6.39
C GLU A 102 -18.58 -16.29 6.20
N LYS A 103 -18.36 -15.35 5.26
CA LYS A 103 -19.32 -14.30 4.91
C LYS A 103 -20.37 -14.76 3.89
N LEU A 104 -20.28 -15.99 3.37
CA LEU A 104 -21.36 -16.59 2.60
C LEU A 104 -22.60 -16.78 3.48
N ALA A 105 -23.80 -16.65 2.89
CA ALA A 105 -25.04 -16.95 3.58
C ALA A 105 -25.03 -18.37 4.15
N GLY A 106 -25.60 -18.59 5.33
CA GLY A 106 -25.51 -19.88 6.03
C GLY A 106 -25.98 -21.09 5.21
N GLU A 107 -27.01 -20.91 4.37
CA GLU A 107 -27.50 -21.94 3.45
C GLU A 107 -26.53 -22.24 2.29
N ALA A 108 -25.69 -21.26 1.93
CA ALA A 108 -24.68 -21.36 0.89
C ALA A 108 -23.32 -21.87 1.42
N GLN A 109 -23.15 -22.05 2.73
CA GLN A 109 -21.93 -22.61 3.34
C GLN A 109 -21.86 -24.15 3.23
N THR A 110 -22.27 -24.69 2.08
CA THR A 110 -22.20 -26.14 1.82
C THR A 110 -20.74 -26.59 1.63
N TRP A 111 -20.48 -27.89 1.78
CA TRP A 111 -19.15 -28.45 1.54
C TRP A 111 -18.65 -28.15 0.13
N VAL A 112 -19.50 -28.33 -0.89
CA VAL A 112 -19.15 -28.02 -2.29
C VAL A 112 -18.75 -26.56 -2.44
N ASN A 113 -19.52 -25.63 -1.86
CA ASN A 113 -19.19 -24.22 -1.96
C ASN A 113 -17.87 -23.90 -1.27
N ARG A 114 -17.69 -24.32 -0.02
CA ARG A 114 -16.50 -23.98 0.77
C ARG A 114 -15.22 -24.63 0.26
N GLN A 115 -15.32 -25.83 -0.30
CA GLN A 115 -14.14 -26.65 -0.61
C GLN A 115 -13.83 -26.73 -2.09
N LEU A 116 -14.82 -26.57 -2.97
CA LEU A 116 -14.66 -26.82 -4.42
C LEU A 116 -14.96 -25.59 -5.29
N GLN A 117 -15.92 -24.73 -4.91
CA GLN A 117 -16.35 -23.62 -5.75
C GLN A 117 -15.72 -22.29 -5.33
N PHE A 118 -15.86 -21.90 -4.06
CA PHE A 118 -15.35 -20.64 -3.51
C PHE A 118 -13.94 -20.86 -2.97
N THR A 119 -12.98 -21.00 -3.89
CA THR A 119 -11.62 -21.46 -3.56
C THR A 119 -10.59 -20.34 -3.41
N HIS A 120 -10.76 -19.19 -4.05
CA HIS A 120 -9.72 -18.16 -4.15
C HIS A 120 -10.26 -16.73 -4.13
N GLY A 121 -9.43 -15.78 -3.67
CA GLY A 121 -9.62 -14.34 -3.86
C GLY A 121 -9.32 -13.91 -5.30
N TYR A 122 -9.60 -12.66 -5.68
CA TYR A 122 -9.47 -12.24 -7.08
C TYR A 122 -9.09 -10.77 -7.25
N GLY A 123 -7.83 -10.54 -7.64
CA GLY A 123 -7.27 -9.23 -7.97
C GLY A 123 -6.91 -8.38 -6.75
N ILE A 124 -6.63 -7.11 -7.00
CA ILE A 124 -6.23 -6.12 -5.99
C ILE A 124 -7.01 -4.82 -6.20
N ALA A 125 -6.99 -3.95 -5.18
CA ALA A 125 -7.26 -2.52 -5.34
C ALA A 125 -5.96 -1.75 -5.12
N LEU A 126 -5.71 -0.72 -5.93
CA LEU A 126 -4.48 0.08 -5.86
C LEU A 126 -4.80 1.57 -6.07
N SER A 127 -4.25 2.44 -5.23
CA SER A 127 -4.39 3.91 -5.32
C SER A 127 -3.07 4.62 -5.07
N PRO A 128 -2.81 5.79 -5.68
CA PRO A 128 -1.72 6.66 -5.26
C PRO A 128 -1.93 7.12 -3.81
N VAL A 129 -0.86 7.44 -3.10
CA VAL A 129 -0.93 7.84 -1.68
C VAL A 129 -1.52 9.25 -1.45
N ASN A 130 -1.54 10.09 -2.48
CA ASN A 130 -1.85 11.52 -2.39
C ASN A 130 -3.05 11.95 -3.27
N GLU A 131 -3.54 11.09 -4.16
CA GLU A 131 -4.61 11.44 -5.09
C GLU A 131 -6.01 11.20 -4.53
N VAL A 132 -6.89 12.18 -4.74
CA VAL A 132 -8.24 12.20 -4.20
C VAL A 132 -9.22 12.76 -5.23
N SER A 133 -10.39 12.13 -5.35
CA SER A 133 -11.49 12.57 -6.20
C SER A 133 -12.18 13.83 -5.63
N ALA A 134 -13.04 14.47 -6.44
CA ALA A 134 -13.84 15.61 -5.99
C ALA A 134 -14.74 15.28 -4.77
N GLU A 135 -15.12 14.01 -4.61
CA GLU A 135 -15.92 13.52 -3.49
C GLU A 135 -15.10 13.28 -2.22
N GLY A 136 -13.77 13.28 -2.30
CA GLY A 136 -12.88 12.95 -1.20
C GLY A 136 -12.52 11.47 -1.11
N LEU A 137 -12.70 10.69 -2.19
CA LEU A 137 -12.40 9.25 -2.25
C LEU A 137 -11.04 9.02 -2.95
N PRO A 138 -10.37 7.88 -2.72
CA PRO A 138 -9.11 7.57 -3.41
C PRO A 138 -9.36 7.42 -4.91
N ILE A 139 -8.43 7.93 -5.72
CA ILE A 139 -8.36 7.56 -7.14
C ILE A 139 -7.76 6.16 -7.23
N LEU A 140 -8.42 5.26 -7.95
CA LEU A 140 -7.97 3.88 -8.09
C LEU A 140 -7.30 3.68 -9.45
N LEU A 141 -6.04 3.26 -9.43
CA LEU A 141 -5.29 2.84 -10.62
C LEU A 141 -5.59 1.40 -11.01
N VAL A 142 -5.88 0.54 -10.03
CA VAL A 142 -6.41 -0.81 -10.25
C VAL A 142 -7.71 -0.96 -9.46
N LYS A 143 -8.77 -1.36 -10.16
CA LYS A 143 -10.13 -1.47 -9.59
C LYS A 143 -10.96 -2.55 -10.25
N ASP A 144 -12.13 -2.77 -9.67
CA ASP A 144 -13.21 -3.64 -10.12
C ASP A 144 -12.83 -5.13 -10.18
N ILE A 145 -13.78 -5.95 -10.62
CA ILE A 145 -13.64 -7.40 -10.79
C ILE A 145 -14.25 -7.78 -12.16
N PRO A 146 -13.47 -8.29 -13.13
CA PRO A 146 -12.02 -8.52 -13.07
C PRO A 146 -11.24 -7.19 -12.91
N PRO A 147 -9.99 -7.22 -12.37
CA PRO A 147 -9.22 -6.01 -12.17
C PRO A 147 -8.92 -5.33 -13.51
N VAL A 148 -9.23 -4.04 -13.59
CA VAL A 148 -8.91 -3.15 -14.72
C VAL A 148 -8.08 -1.99 -14.23
N GLY A 149 -7.20 -1.47 -15.08
CA GLY A 149 -6.28 -0.42 -14.70
C GLY A 149 -5.06 -0.31 -15.60
N ASP A 150 -4.13 0.55 -15.19
CA ASP A 150 -2.85 0.77 -15.90
C ASP A 150 -1.88 -0.41 -15.77
N PHE A 151 -2.22 -1.37 -14.90
CA PHE A 151 -1.44 -2.57 -14.65
C PHE A 151 -2.13 -3.81 -15.20
N ASN A 152 -1.43 -4.56 -16.04
CA ASN A 152 -1.91 -5.83 -16.57
C ASN A 152 -1.68 -6.96 -15.55
N ILE A 153 -2.75 -7.51 -14.98
CA ILE A 153 -2.69 -8.66 -14.07
C ILE A 153 -3.20 -9.89 -14.81
N GLU A 154 -2.28 -10.74 -15.28
CA GLU A 154 -2.60 -11.95 -16.03
C GLU A 154 -3.13 -13.09 -15.15
N ARG A 155 -2.66 -13.17 -13.90
CA ARG A 155 -3.12 -14.15 -12.90
C ARG A 155 -3.63 -13.45 -11.64
N PRO A 156 -4.89 -12.98 -11.65
CA PRO A 156 -5.47 -12.28 -10.50
C PRO A 156 -5.91 -13.22 -9.38
N GLN A 157 -5.95 -14.54 -9.58
CA GLN A 157 -6.44 -15.48 -8.56
C GLN A 157 -5.49 -15.58 -7.38
N ILE A 158 -6.04 -15.44 -6.17
CA ILE A 158 -5.32 -15.52 -4.89
C ILE A 158 -5.75 -16.79 -4.16
N TYR A 159 -5.04 -17.89 -4.42
CA TYR A 159 -5.22 -19.15 -3.72
C TYR A 159 -4.48 -19.18 -2.40
N PHE A 160 -3.40 -18.40 -2.26
CA PHE A 160 -2.59 -18.29 -1.06
C PHE A 160 -2.55 -16.82 -0.65
N GLY A 161 -3.00 -16.53 0.58
CA GLY A 161 -3.15 -15.18 1.10
C GLY A 161 -3.44 -15.21 2.60
N GLU A 162 -3.63 -14.07 3.22
CA GLU A 162 -3.74 -13.93 4.67
C GLU A 162 -5.09 -14.41 5.24
N LYS A 163 -6.15 -14.48 4.41
CA LYS A 163 -7.48 -14.99 4.80
C LYS A 163 -7.73 -16.45 4.40
N THR A 164 -6.75 -17.10 3.79
CA THR A 164 -6.91 -18.45 3.25
C THR A 164 -6.70 -19.56 4.30
N ASP A 165 -7.50 -19.53 5.38
CA ASP A 165 -7.31 -20.38 6.58
C ASP A 165 -7.88 -21.81 6.44
N HIS A 166 -8.36 -22.19 5.26
CA HIS A 166 -9.04 -23.46 5.02
C HIS A 166 -8.43 -24.19 3.83
N TYR A 167 -8.41 -25.51 3.92
CA TYR A 167 -8.08 -26.33 2.74
C TYR A 167 -9.15 -26.15 1.66
N VAL A 168 -8.76 -26.40 0.41
CA VAL A 168 -9.66 -26.51 -0.75
C VAL A 168 -9.21 -27.65 -1.64
N ILE A 169 -10.10 -28.15 -2.49
CA ILE A 169 -9.79 -29.19 -3.46
C ILE A 169 -10.05 -28.63 -4.86
N VAL A 170 -8.98 -28.58 -5.64
CA VAL A 170 -8.96 -28.04 -7.01
C VAL A 170 -8.88 -29.17 -8.03
N LYS A 171 -9.01 -28.83 -9.32
CA LYS A 171 -9.05 -29.81 -10.43
C LYS A 171 -10.14 -30.87 -10.19
N THR A 172 -11.34 -30.42 -9.83
CA THR A 172 -12.53 -31.26 -9.62
C THR A 172 -13.50 -31.14 -10.79
N LYS A 173 -14.63 -31.85 -10.75
CA LYS A 173 -15.70 -31.65 -11.74
C LYS A 173 -16.41 -30.31 -11.55
N THR A 174 -16.45 -29.80 -10.33
CA THR A 174 -17.01 -28.48 -10.00
C THR A 174 -16.07 -27.40 -10.49
N GLN A 175 -16.62 -26.42 -11.23
CA GLN A 175 -15.88 -25.22 -11.61
C GLN A 175 -15.72 -24.29 -10.40
N GLU A 176 -14.57 -23.64 -10.35
CA GLU A 176 -14.23 -22.68 -9.30
C GLU A 176 -14.81 -21.32 -9.69
N PHE A 177 -15.39 -20.60 -8.74
CA PHE A 177 -15.95 -19.28 -8.96
C PHE A 177 -14.83 -18.25 -9.02
N ASP A 178 -14.75 -17.52 -10.14
CA ASP A 178 -13.74 -16.48 -10.33
C ASP A 178 -14.32 -15.12 -9.94
N TYR A 179 -15.40 -14.67 -10.60
CA TYR A 179 -16.05 -13.39 -10.33
C TYR A 179 -17.45 -13.27 -10.94
N PRO A 180 -18.30 -12.34 -10.44
CA PRO A 180 -19.60 -12.07 -11.04
C PRO A 180 -19.49 -11.15 -12.25
N MET A 181 -20.25 -11.40 -13.32
CA MET A 181 -20.31 -10.58 -14.53
C MET A 181 -21.77 -10.34 -14.95
N GLY A 182 -22.31 -9.18 -14.59
CA GLY A 182 -23.74 -8.87 -14.78
C GLY A 182 -24.64 -9.79 -13.95
N ASP A 183 -25.56 -10.49 -14.62
CA ASP A 183 -26.43 -11.51 -14.00
C ASP A 183 -25.81 -12.93 -14.06
N GLU A 184 -24.64 -13.06 -14.67
CA GLU A 184 -23.91 -14.33 -14.79
C GLU A 184 -22.69 -14.36 -13.85
N ASN A 185 -22.14 -15.56 -13.68
CA ASN A 185 -20.90 -15.78 -12.94
C ASN A 185 -19.87 -16.38 -13.90
N ILE A 186 -18.64 -15.89 -13.81
CA ILE A 186 -17.50 -16.46 -14.49
C ILE A 186 -16.88 -17.51 -13.59
N TYR A 187 -16.53 -18.64 -14.20
CA TYR A 187 -15.92 -19.76 -13.51
C TYR A 187 -14.66 -20.22 -14.23
N GLY A 188 -13.70 -20.66 -13.45
CA GLY A 188 -12.42 -21.18 -13.90
C GLY A 188 -12.14 -22.58 -13.36
N TYR A 189 -10.93 -23.04 -13.69
CA TYR A 189 -10.30 -24.21 -13.07
C TYR A 189 -8.87 -23.83 -12.71
N TYR A 190 -8.40 -24.30 -11.56
CA TYR A 190 -7.00 -24.19 -11.21
C TYR A 190 -6.09 -24.87 -12.25
N GLN A 191 -5.12 -24.12 -12.75
CA GLN A 191 -4.19 -24.56 -13.79
C GLN A 191 -2.82 -24.97 -13.23
N GLY A 192 -2.51 -24.66 -11.97
CA GLY A 192 -1.23 -24.99 -11.36
C GLY A 192 -1.04 -26.49 -11.12
N GLU A 193 0.20 -26.92 -10.92
CA GLU A 193 0.55 -28.34 -10.68
C GLU A 193 0.73 -28.68 -9.20
N ASP A 194 0.57 -27.69 -8.34
CA ASP A 194 0.79 -27.73 -6.90
C ASP A 194 -0.36 -28.39 -6.16
N GLY A 195 -0.12 -28.68 -4.88
CA GLY A 195 -1.06 -29.42 -4.05
C GLY A 195 -0.87 -30.93 -4.11
N VAL A 196 -1.45 -31.61 -3.12
CA VAL A 196 -1.30 -33.05 -2.98
C VAL A 196 -2.39 -33.77 -3.75
N SER A 197 -1.98 -34.62 -4.70
CA SER A 197 -2.91 -35.40 -5.52
C SER A 197 -3.72 -36.40 -4.69
N LEU A 198 -5.03 -36.46 -4.99
CA LEU A 198 -6.03 -37.37 -4.45
C LEU A 198 -6.37 -38.52 -5.40
N ASP A 199 -5.38 -38.98 -6.17
CA ASP A 199 -5.47 -40.03 -7.20
C ASP A 199 -5.95 -41.42 -6.72
N SER A 200 -5.92 -41.67 -5.41
CA SER A 200 -6.10 -43.00 -4.84
C SER A 200 -6.95 -42.98 -3.58
N PHE A 201 -7.70 -44.07 -3.39
CA PHE A 201 -8.58 -44.24 -2.23
C PHE A 201 -7.84 -44.08 -0.89
N MET A 202 -6.61 -44.62 -0.79
CA MET A 202 -5.81 -44.51 0.43
C MET A 202 -5.42 -43.06 0.74
N ARG A 203 -5.03 -42.26 -0.27
CA ARG A 203 -4.74 -40.84 -0.05
C ARG A 203 -5.98 -40.06 0.37
N ARG A 204 -7.11 -40.32 -0.29
CA ARG A 204 -8.42 -39.75 0.10
C ARG A 204 -8.79 -40.12 1.53
N LEU A 205 -8.52 -41.34 1.98
CA LEU A 205 -8.74 -41.79 3.35
C LEU A 205 -7.86 -41.05 4.36
N VAL A 206 -6.57 -40.90 4.07
CA VAL A 206 -5.64 -40.17 4.93
C VAL A 206 -6.06 -38.70 5.08
N TYR A 207 -6.39 -38.03 3.97
CA TYR A 207 -6.82 -36.63 4.03
C TYR A 207 -8.21 -36.44 4.64
N ALA A 208 -9.14 -37.37 4.40
CA ALA A 208 -10.43 -37.38 5.11
C ALA A 208 -10.24 -37.50 6.62
N TRP A 209 -9.27 -38.30 7.07
CA TRP A 209 -8.94 -38.41 8.49
C TRP A 209 -8.22 -37.16 9.01
N GLN A 210 -7.22 -36.64 8.30
CA GLN A 210 -6.45 -35.44 8.67
C GLN A 210 -7.34 -34.21 8.84
N PHE A 211 -8.26 -33.98 7.92
CA PHE A 211 -9.17 -32.82 7.95
C PHE A 211 -10.48 -33.12 8.69
N GLY A 212 -10.70 -34.36 9.14
CA GLY A 212 -11.98 -34.77 9.74
C GLY A 212 -13.16 -34.67 8.77
N ASP A 213 -12.92 -34.81 7.47
CA ASP A 213 -13.90 -34.57 6.41
C ASP A 213 -14.16 -35.82 5.55
N LEU A 214 -15.27 -36.49 5.84
CA LEU A 214 -15.68 -37.70 5.11
C LEU A 214 -16.08 -37.43 3.66
N ASN A 215 -16.42 -36.20 3.28
CA ASN A 215 -16.82 -35.87 1.91
C ASN A 215 -15.65 -36.09 0.94
N ILE A 216 -14.40 -35.98 1.40
CA ILE A 216 -13.22 -36.31 0.60
C ILE A 216 -13.26 -37.77 0.12
N LEU A 217 -13.86 -38.70 0.87
CA LEU A 217 -13.99 -40.11 0.48
C LEU A 217 -15.20 -40.38 -0.41
N ILE A 218 -16.35 -39.76 -0.10
CA ILE A 218 -17.64 -40.14 -0.68
C ILE A 218 -18.10 -39.24 -1.82
N SER A 219 -17.51 -38.05 -1.96
CA SER A 219 -17.89 -37.09 -3.01
C SER A 219 -17.59 -37.64 -4.40
N GLY A 220 -18.59 -37.53 -5.28
CA GLY A 220 -18.49 -37.86 -6.71
C GLY A 220 -17.88 -36.73 -7.56
N GLU A 221 -17.63 -35.56 -6.97
CA GLU A 221 -17.01 -34.41 -7.67
C GLU A 221 -15.50 -34.57 -7.84
N LEU A 222 -14.86 -35.39 -7.00
CA LEU A 222 -13.41 -35.60 -7.05
C LEU A 222 -13.04 -36.57 -8.18
N THR A 223 -11.98 -36.23 -8.89
CA THR A 223 -11.37 -37.02 -9.98
C THR A 223 -9.94 -37.45 -9.59
N PRO A 224 -9.31 -38.36 -10.34
CA PRO A 224 -7.90 -38.71 -10.10
C PRO A 224 -6.93 -37.53 -10.23
N GLU A 225 -7.30 -36.50 -10.99
CA GLU A 225 -6.54 -35.25 -11.17
C GLU A 225 -6.72 -34.26 -10.01
N SER A 226 -7.72 -34.47 -9.14
CA SER A 226 -8.01 -33.56 -8.04
C SER A 226 -6.85 -33.46 -7.06
N ARG A 227 -6.62 -32.24 -6.57
CA ARG A 227 -5.52 -31.93 -5.66
C ARG A 227 -6.04 -31.14 -4.47
N VAL A 228 -5.52 -31.46 -3.28
CA VAL A 228 -5.81 -30.67 -2.08
C VAL A 228 -4.74 -29.60 -1.88
N LEU A 229 -5.20 -28.36 -1.73
CA LEU A 229 -4.41 -27.21 -1.31
C LEU A 229 -4.69 -26.94 0.17
N TYR A 230 -3.66 -26.94 1.01
CA TYR A 230 -3.75 -26.70 2.46
C TYR A 230 -2.47 -25.99 2.93
N TYR A 231 -2.49 -25.45 4.15
CA TYR A 231 -1.51 -24.44 4.61
C TYR A 231 -1.40 -23.32 3.58
N ARG A 232 -2.57 -22.71 3.32
CA ARG A 232 -2.73 -21.66 2.31
C ARG A 232 -2.49 -20.28 2.90
N ASN A 233 -2.86 -20.09 4.17
CA ASN A 233 -2.45 -18.93 4.96
C ASN A 233 -0.92 -18.79 4.89
N ILE A 234 -0.46 -17.66 4.38
CA ILE A 234 0.95 -17.45 4.06
C ILE A 234 1.85 -17.50 5.31
N THR A 235 1.41 -16.93 6.42
CA THR A 235 2.15 -16.94 7.68
C THR A 235 2.22 -18.36 8.26
N GLU A 236 1.10 -19.10 8.25
CA GLU A 236 1.08 -20.50 8.68
C GLU A 236 2.00 -21.36 7.80
N ARG A 237 1.95 -21.15 6.48
CA ARG A 237 2.76 -21.87 5.50
C ARG A 237 4.24 -21.67 5.72
N VAL A 238 4.68 -20.43 5.87
CA VAL A 238 6.10 -20.11 6.11
C VAL A 238 6.56 -20.70 7.44
N ASN A 239 5.77 -20.55 8.51
CA ASN A 239 6.07 -21.15 9.81
C ASN A 239 6.12 -22.68 9.76
N HIS A 240 5.30 -23.32 8.91
CA HIS A 240 5.34 -24.77 8.74
C HIS A 240 6.64 -25.24 8.05
N LEU A 241 7.14 -24.46 7.09
CA LEU A 241 8.36 -24.77 6.35
C LEU A 241 9.64 -24.44 7.14
N ALA A 242 9.64 -23.34 7.89
CA ALA A 242 10.79 -22.83 8.62
C ALA A 242 10.42 -22.36 10.04
N PRO A 243 9.98 -23.26 10.95
CA PRO A 243 9.47 -22.90 12.29
C PRO A 243 10.52 -22.32 13.24
N PHE A 244 11.77 -22.25 12.79
CA PHE A 244 12.91 -21.71 13.54
C PHE A 244 13.23 -20.26 13.17
N LEU A 245 12.50 -19.68 12.20
CA LEU A 245 12.51 -18.26 11.90
C LEU A 245 11.29 -17.61 12.56
N GLU A 246 11.49 -16.42 13.12
CA GLU A 246 10.41 -15.60 13.66
C GLU A 246 9.92 -14.64 12.58
N LEU A 247 8.63 -14.62 12.28
CA LEU A 247 8.10 -13.83 11.17
C LEU A 247 7.74 -12.41 11.63
N ASP A 248 7.95 -11.45 10.74
CA ASP A 248 7.41 -10.10 10.89
C ASP A 248 5.88 -10.13 10.90
N SER A 249 5.27 -9.16 11.58
CA SER A 249 3.82 -9.10 11.72
C SER A 249 3.07 -8.61 10.48
N ASP A 250 3.74 -8.01 9.50
CA ASP A 250 3.12 -7.35 8.34
C ASP A 250 3.71 -7.86 6.99
N PRO A 251 3.26 -9.05 6.49
CA PRO A 251 3.55 -9.45 5.12
C PRO A 251 2.92 -8.46 4.13
N TYR A 252 3.52 -8.30 2.95
CA TYR A 252 3.02 -7.35 1.96
C TYR A 252 2.90 -7.92 0.56
N LEU A 253 1.92 -7.41 -0.15
CA LEU A 253 1.67 -7.78 -1.54
C LEU A 253 2.50 -6.94 -2.50
N VAL A 254 3.06 -7.62 -3.51
CA VAL A 254 3.77 -7.03 -4.64
C VAL A 254 3.14 -7.55 -5.93
N MET A 255 2.94 -6.66 -6.88
CA MET A 255 2.42 -7.00 -8.20
C MET A 255 3.51 -6.79 -9.24
N THR A 256 3.98 -7.88 -9.86
CA THR A 256 5.02 -7.81 -10.87
C THR A 256 4.84 -8.91 -11.91
N ASP A 257 5.25 -8.64 -13.15
CA ASP A 257 5.25 -9.61 -14.25
C ASP A 257 3.87 -10.28 -14.45
N GLY A 258 2.78 -9.51 -14.26
CA GLY A 258 1.40 -9.98 -14.38
C GLY A 258 0.93 -10.94 -13.28
N ARG A 259 1.72 -11.11 -12.21
CA ARG A 259 1.44 -12.00 -11.08
C ARG A 259 1.45 -11.22 -9.76
N LEU A 260 0.92 -11.88 -8.72
CA LEU A 260 0.84 -11.37 -7.36
C LEU A 260 1.73 -12.23 -6.45
N PHE A 261 2.59 -11.57 -5.69
CA PHE A 261 3.52 -12.20 -4.75
C PHE A 261 3.38 -11.59 -3.37
N TRP A 262 3.39 -12.41 -2.34
CA TRP A 262 3.55 -11.95 -0.97
C TRP A 262 5.03 -11.97 -0.61
N ILE A 263 5.49 -10.93 0.07
CA ILE A 263 6.81 -10.88 0.69
C ILE A 263 6.62 -10.83 2.20
N GLN A 264 7.24 -11.78 2.89
CA GLN A 264 7.23 -11.88 4.34
C GLN A 264 8.67 -11.79 4.87
N ASP A 265 8.89 -10.83 5.74
CA ASP A 265 10.13 -10.69 6.50
C ASP A 265 10.26 -11.80 7.55
N ALA A 266 11.45 -12.39 7.66
CA ALA A 266 11.74 -13.47 8.59
C ALA A 266 13.09 -13.27 9.30
N TYR A 267 13.02 -13.37 10.62
CA TYR A 267 14.09 -13.07 11.55
C TYR A 267 14.74 -14.33 12.12
N THR A 268 16.05 -14.27 12.29
CA THR A 268 16.73 -15.18 13.23
C THR A 268 16.79 -14.51 14.58
N THR A 269 16.30 -15.19 15.62
CA THR A 269 16.28 -14.66 17.00
C THR A 269 16.95 -15.60 18.00
N SER A 270 17.39 -15.04 19.13
CA SER A 270 17.90 -15.83 20.27
C SER A 270 17.73 -15.07 21.58
N ASP A 271 17.54 -15.81 22.67
CA ASP A 271 17.56 -15.35 24.06
C ASP A 271 18.93 -15.55 24.74
N ARG A 272 19.91 -16.13 24.02
CA ARG A 272 21.17 -16.66 24.57
C ARG A 272 22.43 -16.05 23.97
N TYR A 273 22.31 -14.95 23.24
CA TYR A 273 23.47 -14.31 22.66
C TYR A 273 24.35 -13.71 23.77
N PRO A 274 25.64 -14.07 23.84
CA PRO A 274 26.48 -13.69 24.97
C PRO A 274 26.79 -12.19 24.96
N TYR A 275 26.91 -11.60 26.14
CA TYR A 275 27.27 -10.17 26.32
C TYR A 275 26.32 -9.19 25.62
N SER A 276 25.02 -9.50 25.63
CA SER A 276 23.94 -8.70 25.06
C SER A 276 22.83 -8.48 26.09
N GLU A 277 22.36 -7.22 26.23
CA GLU A 277 21.21 -6.90 27.07
C GLU A 277 19.92 -7.41 26.41
N PRO A 278 19.08 -8.17 27.15
CA PRO A 278 17.80 -8.65 26.63
C PRO A 278 16.78 -7.52 26.48
N LEU A 279 16.03 -7.56 25.39
CA LEU A 279 14.82 -6.78 25.15
C LEU A 279 13.63 -7.75 25.05
N GLY A 280 12.78 -7.74 26.07
CA GLY A 280 11.69 -8.72 26.17
C GLY A 280 12.24 -10.15 26.31
N SER A 281 11.87 -11.03 25.39
CA SER A 281 12.29 -12.44 25.34
C SER A 281 13.53 -12.70 24.49
N ILE A 282 14.07 -11.69 23.81
CA ILE A 282 15.19 -11.85 22.88
C ILE A 282 16.37 -10.98 23.28
N ASN A 283 17.57 -11.39 22.90
CA ASN A 283 18.79 -10.58 22.98
C ASN A 283 19.64 -10.69 21.70
N TYR A 284 19.06 -11.26 20.64
CA TYR A 284 19.55 -11.28 19.27
C TYR A 284 18.39 -11.23 18.30
N ILE A 285 18.50 -10.43 17.25
CA ILE A 285 17.60 -10.42 16.12
C ILE A 285 18.36 -9.94 14.88
N ARG A 286 18.12 -10.58 13.73
CA ARG A 286 18.61 -10.14 12.41
C ARG A 286 17.55 -10.42 11.35
N ASN A 287 17.36 -9.47 10.42
CA ASN A 287 16.51 -9.62 9.23
C ASN A 287 17.27 -10.42 8.16
N SER A 288 17.38 -11.71 8.42
CA SER A 288 18.27 -12.58 7.66
C SER A 288 17.63 -13.14 6.41
N VAL A 289 16.30 -13.17 6.34
CA VAL A 289 15.57 -13.84 5.26
C VAL A 289 14.38 -13.02 4.78
N LYS A 290 14.22 -12.92 3.46
CA LYS A 290 12.99 -12.49 2.78
C LYS A 290 12.31 -13.72 2.19
N VAL A 291 11.06 -13.95 2.54
CA VAL A 291 10.30 -15.09 2.03
C VAL A 291 9.32 -14.59 0.97
N VAL A 292 9.44 -15.10 -0.26
CA VAL A 292 8.52 -14.76 -1.36
C VAL A 292 7.56 -15.92 -1.55
N ILE A 293 6.27 -15.64 -1.55
CA ILE A 293 5.18 -16.61 -1.77
C ILE A 293 4.38 -16.19 -3.00
N ASP A 294 4.25 -17.08 -3.98
CA ASP A 294 3.36 -16.84 -5.10
C ASP A 294 1.89 -16.98 -4.67
N ALA A 295 1.07 -15.97 -4.91
CA ALA A 295 -0.33 -15.97 -4.46
C ALA A 295 -1.20 -17.00 -5.22
N TYR A 296 -0.77 -17.46 -6.40
CA TYR A 296 -1.50 -18.43 -7.22
C TYR A 296 -1.17 -19.87 -6.84
N ASP A 297 0.12 -20.23 -6.83
CA ASP A 297 0.54 -21.62 -6.64
C ASP A 297 1.09 -21.93 -5.23
N GLY A 298 1.38 -20.89 -4.44
CA GLY A 298 1.91 -21.04 -3.09
C GLY A 298 3.34 -21.53 -3.06
N SER A 299 4.08 -21.50 -4.16
CA SER A 299 5.52 -21.73 -4.13
C SER A 299 6.20 -20.74 -3.20
N VAL A 300 7.13 -21.21 -2.37
CA VAL A 300 7.80 -20.42 -1.35
C VAL A 300 9.29 -20.44 -1.61
N THR A 301 9.91 -19.26 -1.66
CA THR A 301 11.36 -19.12 -1.81
C THR A 301 11.93 -18.31 -0.65
N PHE A 302 12.91 -18.87 0.07
CA PHE A 302 13.58 -18.21 1.19
C PHE A 302 14.90 -17.57 0.72
N TYR A 303 14.89 -16.25 0.51
CA TYR A 303 16.06 -15.49 0.09
C TYR A 303 16.87 -15.00 1.29
N VAL A 304 18.14 -15.37 1.38
CA VAL A 304 19.02 -14.92 2.46
C VAL A 304 19.57 -13.54 2.15
N THR A 305 19.13 -12.54 2.92
CA THR A 305 19.51 -11.13 2.78
C THR A 305 20.65 -10.70 3.70
N ASP A 306 20.93 -11.45 4.77
CA ASP A 306 22.08 -11.21 5.65
C ASP A 306 22.99 -12.46 5.69
N PRO A 307 23.81 -12.68 4.66
CA PRO A 307 24.65 -13.88 4.59
C PRO A 307 25.76 -13.91 5.65
N GLU A 308 25.98 -12.83 6.41
CA GLU A 308 26.94 -12.77 7.52
C GLU A 308 26.35 -13.21 8.86
N ASP A 309 25.03 -13.38 8.95
CA ASP A 309 24.38 -13.88 10.15
C ASP A 309 24.81 -15.33 10.47
N ALA A 310 25.33 -15.53 11.69
CA ALA A 310 25.82 -16.82 12.15
C ALA A 310 24.69 -17.86 12.31
N LEU A 311 23.48 -17.41 12.68
CA LEU A 311 22.33 -18.30 12.84
C LEU A 311 21.84 -18.77 11.47
N ILE A 312 21.64 -17.87 10.49
CA ILE A 312 21.24 -18.30 9.16
C ILE A 312 22.27 -19.20 8.49
N ARG A 313 23.58 -18.92 8.63
CA ARG A 313 24.65 -19.81 8.14
C ARG A 313 24.54 -21.22 8.71
N THR A 314 24.15 -21.34 9.97
CA THR A 314 23.93 -22.64 10.62
C THR A 314 22.72 -23.35 10.02
N TYR A 315 21.61 -22.64 9.82
CA TYR A 315 20.42 -23.21 9.19
C TYR A 315 20.64 -23.59 7.72
N GLN A 316 21.39 -22.80 6.96
CA GLN A 316 21.81 -23.15 5.59
C GLN A 316 22.63 -24.44 5.55
N ALA A 317 23.48 -24.68 6.55
CA ALA A 317 24.25 -25.93 6.64
C ALA A 317 23.37 -27.15 6.98
N ILE A 318 22.28 -26.95 7.73
CA ILE A 318 21.32 -28.02 8.10
C ILE A 318 20.35 -28.29 6.94
N PHE A 319 19.89 -27.24 6.25
CA PHE A 319 18.87 -27.27 5.20
C PHE A 319 19.38 -26.60 3.91
N PRO A 320 20.32 -27.24 3.19
CA PRO A 320 21.00 -26.61 2.05
C PRO A 320 20.08 -26.31 0.85
N GLU A 321 18.94 -26.98 0.74
CA GLU A 321 17.97 -26.80 -0.35
C GLU A 321 16.87 -25.77 -0.02
N LEU A 322 16.74 -25.37 1.24
CA LEU A 322 15.66 -24.47 1.68
C LEU A 322 15.93 -23.00 1.31
N PHE A 323 17.20 -22.60 1.33
CA PHE A 323 17.62 -21.22 1.21
C PHE A 323 18.32 -20.94 -0.11
N VAL A 324 18.01 -19.79 -0.70
CA VAL A 324 18.70 -19.27 -1.88
C VAL A 324 19.35 -17.90 -1.56
N PRO A 325 20.47 -17.55 -2.20
CA PRO A 325 21.06 -16.22 -2.07
C PRO A 325 20.10 -15.12 -2.58
N ALA A 326 20.07 -13.95 -1.92
CA ALA A 326 19.23 -12.82 -2.35
C ALA A 326 19.55 -12.31 -3.76
N GLU A 327 20.77 -12.54 -4.27
CA GLU A 327 21.16 -12.18 -5.63
C GLU A 327 20.38 -12.96 -6.70
N GLN A 328 19.81 -14.12 -6.34
CA GLN A 328 18.94 -14.89 -7.22
C GLN A 328 17.49 -14.37 -7.26
N MET A 329 17.13 -13.43 -6.38
CA MET A 329 15.82 -12.79 -6.41
C MET A 329 15.68 -12.00 -7.72
N PRO A 330 14.59 -12.19 -8.49
CA PRO A 330 14.33 -11.39 -9.69
C PRO A 330 14.42 -9.89 -9.39
N GLU A 331 15.01 -9.12 -10.30
CA GLU A 331 15.12 -7.65 -10.14
C GLU A 331 13.75 -7.01 -9.96
N SER A 332 12.75 -7.51 -10.71
CA SER A 332 11.37 -7.07 -10.64
C SER A 332 10.73 -7.25 -9.27
N LEU A 333 11.19 -8.20 -8.44
CA LEU A 333 10.78 -8.32 -7.03
C LEU A 333 11.71 -7.53 -6.08
N ARG A 334 13.00 -7.49 -6.39
CA ARG A 334 14.01 -6.86 -5.53
C ARG A 334 13.78 -5.36 -5.35
N VAL A 335 13.31 -4.69 -6.40
CA VAL A 335 12.94 -3.26 -6.34
C VAL A 335 11.75 -2.98 -5.43
N HIS A 336 11.00 -4.01 -5.02
CA HIS A 336 9.87 -3.87 -4.08
C HIS A 336 10.24 -4.15 -2.63
N LEU A 337 11.48 -4.57 -2.32
CA LEU A 337 11.87 -4.83 -0.93
C LEU A 337 11.73 -3.57 -0.07
N ARG A 338 11.06 -3.72 1.07
CA ARG A 338 10.95 -2.67 2.10
C ARG A 338 11.67 -3.09 3.39
N TYR A 339 12.11 -2.11 4.17
CA TYR A 339 12.68 -2.37 5.50
C TYR A 339 11.54 -2.63 6.49
N PRO A 340 11.53 -3.73 7.25
CA PRO A 340 10.36 -4.12 8.01
C PRO A 340 10.17 -3.30 9.29
N GLU A 341 8.90 -3.08 9.64
CA GLU A 341 8.51 -2.20 10.73
C GLU A 341 8.87 -2.78 12.11
N ASP A 342 8.73 -4.09 12.35
CA ASP A 342 9.05 -4.67 13.67
C ASP A 342 10.54 -4.55 14.00
N MET A 343 11.42 -4.87 13.04
CA MET A 343 12.86 -4.65 13.19
C MET A 343 13.17 -3.18 13.44
N PHE A 344 12.57 -2.28 12.65
CA PHE A 344 12.80 -0.86 12.78
C PHE A 344 12.33 -0.32 14.12
N ASN A 345 11.17 -0.76 14.62
CA ASN A 345 10.65 -0.42 15.93
C ASN A 345 11.56 -0.91 17.06
N ILE A 346 12.11 -2.14 16.96
CA ILE A 346 13.11 -2.65 17.90
C ILE A 346 14.37 -1.78 17.87
N GLN A 347 14.89 -1.46 16.69
CA GLN A 347 16.07 -0.61 16.52
C GLN A 347 15.85 0.80 17.06
N ALA A 348 14.72 1.43 16.73
CA ALA A 348 14.29 2.71 17.27
C ALA A 348 14.23 2.66 18.80
N LYS A 349 13.66 1.60 19.37
CA LYS A 349 13.56 1.42 20.82
C LYS A 349 14.93 1.32 21.49
N VAL A 350 15.85 0.59 20.88
CA VAL A 350 17.24 0.47 21.35
C VAL A 350 17.96 1.82 21.21
N TYR A 351 17.80 2.48 20.08
CA TYR A 351 18.47 3.74 19.75
C TYR A 351 18.12 4.86 20.73
N GLN A 352 16.92 4.83 21.35
CA GLN A 352 16.50 5.78 22.39
C GLN A 352 17.51 5.97 23.53
N THR A 353 18.28 4.94 23.86
CA THR A 353 19.28 4.98 24.93
C THR A 353 20.70 4.88 24.36
N TYR A 354 20.90 4.05 23.34
CA TYR A 354 22.25 3.60 22.99
C TYR A 354 22.98 4.43 21.93
N HIS A 355 22.33 5.46 21.39
CA HIS A 355 23.03 6.50 20.63
C HIS A 355 24.05 7.27 21.50
N MET A 356 23.86 7.31 22.83
CA MET A 356 24.78 7.98 23.76
C MET A 356 26.14 7.28 23.84
N ARG A 357 27.15 7.86 23.18
CA ARG A 357 28.52 7.29 23.09
C ARG A 357 29.46 7.69 24.23
N ASP A 358 29.15 8.72 25.02
CA ASP A 358 29.94 9.10 26.20
C ASP A 358 29.48 8.32 27.44
N ALA A 359 30.45 7.78 28.19
CA ALA A 359 30.17 6.89 29.31
C ALA A 359 29.45 7.57 30.49
N ARG A 360 29.74 8.85 30.74
CA ARG A 360 29.11 9.60 31.82
C ARG A 360 27.70 9.99 31.42
N VAL A 361 27.52 10.47 30.20
CA VAL A 361 26.20 10.80 29.61
C VAL A 361 25.28 9.57 29.64
N PHE A 362 25.79 8.41 29.21
CA PHE A 362 25.04 7.15 29.22
C PHE A 362 24.69 6.68 30.64
N TYR A 363 25.66 6.68 31.57
CA TYR A 363 25.45 6.24 32.95
C TYR A 363 24.40 7.10 33.67
N ASN A 364 24.41 8.42 33.42
CA ASN A 364 23.47 9.36 33.99
C ASN A 364 22.15 9.47 33.20
N LYS A 365 22.05 8.80 32.04
CA LYS A 365 20.90 8.88 31.13
C LYS A 365 20.52 10.33 30.77
N GLU A 366 21.53 11.14 30.48
CA GLU A 366 21.39 12.60 30.29
C GLU A 366 20.70 13.00 28.98
N ASP A 367 20.73 12.15 27.95
CA ASP A 367 20.19 12.43 26.60
C ASP A 367 19.26 11.28 26.15
N LEU A 368 18.29 10.89 26.98
CA LEU A 368 17.32 9.87 26.59
C LEU A 368 16.34 10.40 25.54
N TRP A 369 16.13 9.63 24.47
CA TRP A 369 15.13 9.94 23.47
C TRP A 369 13.85 9.13 23.70
N ALA A 370 12.76 9.57 23.11
CA ALA A 370 11.44 8.98 23.13
C ALA A 370 10.80 9.08 21.75
N VAL A 371 9.93 8.11 21.43
CA VAL A 371 9.01 8.24 20.29
C VAL A 371 7.98 9.32 20.65
N PRO A 372 7.75 10.32 19.79
CA PRO A 372 6.75 11.34 20.01
C PRO A 372 5.34 10.76 20.04
N LYS A 373 4.42 11.55 20.59
CA LYS A 373 2.99 11.25 20.53
C LYS A 373 2.30 12.09 19.45
N GLU A 374 1.28 11.52 18.84
CA GLU A 374 0.39 12.18 17.88
C GLU A 374 -1.08 12.04 18.31
N PHE A 375 -1.98 12.74 17.63
CA PHE A 375 -3.41 12.67 17.89
C PHE A 375 -4.16 12.05 16.71
N TYR A 376 -4.38 10.74 16.78
CA TYR A 376 -5.08 10.00 15.74
C TYR A 376 -6.55 9.73 16.12
N ALA A 377 -7.48 10.04 15.22
CA ALA A 377 -8.91 9.72 15.34
C ALA A 377 -9.55 10.11 16.70
N GLY A 378 -9.06 11.18 17.35
CA GLY A 378 -9.58 11.65 18.64
C GLY A 378 -8.80 11.17 19.88
N ARG A 379 -7.68 10.45 19.71
CA ARG A 379 -6.91 9.86 20.82
C ARG A 379 -5.43 10.13 20.68
N GLU A 380 -4.77 10.34 21.81
CA GLU A 380 -3.32 10.41 21.87
C GLU A 380 -2.72 8.99 21.75
N GLN A 381 -1.76 8.81 20.85
CA GLN A 381 -1.01 7.56 20.66
C GLN A 381 0.47 7.84 20.40
N LEU A 382 1.31 6.81 20.47
CA LEU A 382 2.70 6.91 19.97
C LEU A 382 2.67 6.96 18.45
N MET A 383 3.57 7.74 17.84
CA MET A 383 3.74 7.70 16.40
C MET A 383 4.26 6.34 15.96
N GLU A 384 3.65 5.82 14.90
CA GLU A 384 4.12 4.64 14.17
C GLU A 384 5.15 5.08 13.12
N PRO A 385 6.15 4.25 12.78
CA PRO A 385 7.03 4.54 11.67
C PRO A 385 6.21 4.56 10.37
N TYR A 386 6.67 5.33 9.38
CA TYR A 386 5.95 5.44 8.11
C TYR A 386 6.89 5.48 6.93
N TYR A 387 6.44 4.86 5.85
CA TYR A 387 7.14 4.90 4.57
C TYR A 387 6.92 6.23 3.84
N ILE A 388 8.01 6.75 3.28
CA ILE A 388 8.03 8.01 2.55
C ILE A 388 9.04 7.93 1.39
N ILE A 389 8.69 8.53 0.26
CA ILE A 389 9.64 8.85 -0.81
C ILE A 389 10.16 10.26 -0.57
N MET A 390 11.47 10.40 -0.35
CA MET A 390 12.09 11.72 -0.24
C MET A 390 13.54 11.75 -0.74
N ARG A 391 14.02 12.92 -1.14
CA ARG A 391 15.45 13.14 -1.38
C ARG A 391 16.16 13.45 -0.06
N LEU A 392 17.12 12.59 0.30
CA LEU A 392 18.00 12.84 1.44
C LEU A 392 18.93 14.04 1.17
N PRO A 393 19.32 14.84 2.17
CA PRO A 393 20.14 16.05 1.99
C PRO A 393 21.42 15.89 1.14
N ASP A 394 22.10 14.73 1.22
CA ASP A 394 23.35 14.45 0.51
C ASP A 394 23.18 13.57 -0.75
N GLU A 395 21.94 13.29 -1.16
CA GLU A 395 21.63 12.38 -2.27
C GLU A 395 21.04 13.14 -3.47
N GLU A 396 21.34 12.69 -4.68
CA GLU A 396 20.88 13.34 -5.91
C GLU A 396 19.45 12.94 -6.30
N ARG A 397 18.95 11.80 -5.78
CA ARG A 397 17.67 11.20 -6.15
C ARG A 397 16.84 10.87 -4.92
N GLU A 398 15.55 10.83 -5.12
CA GLU A 398 14.58 10.37 -4.14
C GLU A 398 14.75 8.87 -3.87
N GLU A 399 14.52 8.49 -2.62
CA GLU A 399 14.52 7.09 -2.21
C GLU A 399 13.30 6.81 -1.34
N PHE A 400 12.88 5.55 -1.35
CA PHE A 400 11.89 5.00 -0.44
C PHE A 400 12.55 4.67 0.91
N LEU A 401 12.01 5.26 1.97
CA LEU A 401 12.55 5.18 3.33
C LEU A 401 11.45 4.81 4.32
N LEU A 402 11.78 4.07 5.36
CA LEU A 402 10.97 3.95 6.57
C LEU A 402 11.51 4.94 7.61
N MET A 403 10.70 5.88 8.11
CA MET A 403 11.14 6.97 8.98
C MET A 403 10.39 7.02 10.32
N LEU A 404 11.08 7.47 11.38
CA LEU A 404 10.46 7.84 12.66
C LEU A 404 11.19 9.03 13.32
N PRO A 405 10.47 10.12 13.70
CA PRO A 405 11.04 11.22 14.47
C PRO A 405 11.23 10.90 15.96
N PHE A 406 12.08 11.67 16.65
CA PHE A 406 12.37 11.52 18.08
C PHE A 406 12.28 12.85 18.85
N THR A 407 11.89 12.74 20.12
CA THR A 407 11.94 13.82 21.11
C THR A 407 12.80 13.41 22.31
N PRO A 408 13.27 14.34 23.15
CA PRO A 408 13.83 13.98 24.45
C PRO A 408 12.73 13.44 25.36
N VAL A 409 13.08 12.54 26.28
CA VAL A 409 12.17 12.10 27.35
C VAL A 409 11.66 13.32 28.14
N ASN A 410 10.35 13.36 28.39
CA ASN A 410 9.63 14.46 29.06
C ASN A 410 9.65 15.82 28.33
N LYS A 411 10.03 15.85 27.05
CA LYS A 411 9.90 17.05 26.20
C LYS A 411 9.18 16.70 24.91
N ASN A 412 8.61 17.74 24.29
CA ASN A 412 7.81 17.59 23.09
C ASN A 412 8.48 18.21 21.84
N ASN A 413 9.68 18.77 21.96
CA ASN A 413 10.44 19.29 20.81
C ASN A 413 11.16 18.15 20.09
N THR A 414 11.14 18.15 18.76
CA THR A 414 11.90 17.18 17.96
C THR A 414 13.39 17.48 18.09
N ILE A 415 14.20 16.43 18.11
CA ILE A 415 15.66 16.51 18.18
C ILE A 415 16.36 15.74 17.06
N GLY A 416 15.60 15.01 16.27
CA GLY A 416 16.13 14.22 15.18
C GLY A 416 15.12 13.22 14.66
N TRP A 417 15.54 12.42 13.71
CA TRP A 417 14.78 11.33 13.13
C TRP A 417 15.71 10.19 12.74
N LEU A 418 15.18 8.97 12.77
CA LEU A 418 15.83 7.76 12.26
C LEU A 418 15.14 7.36 10.96
N ALA A 419 15.90 6.88 9.99
CA ALA A 419 15.38 6.33 8.76
C ALA A 419 16.11 5.03 8.37
N ALA A 420 15.40 4.11 7.75
CA ALA A 420 15.95 2.94 7.08
C ALA A 420 15.73 3.07 5.57
N ARG A 421 16.79 2.88 4.78
CA ARG A 421 16.74 2.95 3.32
C ARG A 421 16.21 1.64 2.74
N CYS A 422 15.31 1.70 1.75
CA CYS A 422 14.69 0.53 1.12
C CYS A 422 15.21 0.24 -0.30
N ASP A 423 15.91 1.17 -0.94
CA ASP A 423 16.20 1.07 -2.37
C ASP A 423 17.65 0.68 -2.70
N GLY A 424 17.80 -0.16 -3.74
CA GLY A 424 19.07 -0.47 -4.39
C GLY A 424 20.17 -0.98 -3.45
N GLU A 425 21.40 -0.51 -3.68
CA GLU A 425 22.57 -0.86 -2.86
C GLU A 425 22.53 -0.26 -1.45
N ASN A 426 21.56 0.64 -1.20
CA ASN A 426 21.37 1.29 0.08
C ASN A 426 20.38 0.54 0.99
N TYR A 427 19.66 -0.46 0.45
CA TYR A 427 18.72 -1.28 1.21
C TYR A 427 19.33 -1.76 2.55
N GLY A 428 18.62 -1.46 3.64
CA GLY A 428 18.99 -1.87 4.99
C GLY A 428 20.00 -0.97 5.73
N LYS A 429 20.48 0.11 5.09
CA LYS A 429 21.29 1.13 5.79
C LYS A 429 20.40 2.00 6.67
N LEU A 430 20.83 2.22 7.91
CA LEU A 430 20.15 3.07 8.88
C LEU A 430 20.84 4.43 8.99
N LEU A 431 20.06 5.50 8.96
CA LEU A 431 20.50 6.88 9.08
C LEU A 431 19.82 7.53 10.28
N ALA A 432 20.56 8.28 11.09
CA ALA A 432 20.01 9.09 12.16
C ALA A 432 20.45 10.55 11.99
N TYR A 433 19.48 11.43 11.76
CA TYR A 433 19.73 12.85 11.63
C TYR A 433 19.46 13.55 12.96
N HIS A 434 20.43 14.37 13.40
CA HIS A 434 20.40 15.07 14.67
C HIS A 434 20.23 16.57 14.46
N PHE A 435 19.31 17.17 15.20
CA PHE A 435 19.05 18.61 15.14
C PHE A 435 20.00 19.37 16.08
N PRO A 436 20.24 20.67 15.84
CA PRO A 436 21.09 21.49 16.70
C PRO A 436 20.48 21.63 18.10
N LYS A 437 21.31 21.51 19.15
CA LYS A 437 20.82 21.60 20.54
C LYS A 437 20.46 23.04 20.95
N GLU A 438 20.92 24.03 20.19
CA GLU A 438 20.67 25.45 20.43
C GLU A 438 19.34 25.94 19.84
N ARG A 439 18.68 25.15 18.99
CA ARG A 439 17.44 25.53 18.31
C ARG A 439 16.25 24.75 18.84
N LEU A 440 15.13 25.44 19.04
CA LEU A 440 13.85 24.78 19.31
C LEU A 440 13.20 24.39 17.99
N VAL A 441 12.95 23.10 17.81
CA VAL A 441 12.20 22.56 16.68
C VAL A 441 10.92 21.94 17.22
N TYR A 442 9.77 22.41 16.75
CA TYR A 442 8.48 21.93 17.23
C TYR A 442 8.32 20.44 16.95
N GLY A 443 8.01 19.64 17.95
CA GLY A 443 7.72 18.23 17.72
C GLY A 443 6.25 17.95 17.42
N PRO A 444 5.94 16.71 17.01
CA PRO A 444 4.61 16.29 16.58
C PRO A 444 3.51 16.71 17.57
N SER A 445 3.67 16.39 18.86
CA SER A 445 2.69 16.79 19.89
C SER A 445 2.55 18.30 20.05
N GLN A 446 3.58 19.10 19.75
CA GLN A 446 3.46 20.57 19.79
C GLN A 446 2.71 21.09 18.57
N ILE A 447 2.97 20.54 17.39
CA ILE A 447 2.24 20.87 16.16
C ILE A 447 0.76 20.53 16.33
N GLU A 448 0.45 19.34 16.85
CA GLU A 448 -0.91 18.92 17.23
C GLU A 448 -1.61 19.94 18.13
N ASN A 449 -0.93 20.38 19.20
CA ASN A 449 -1.48 21.38 20.11
C ASN A 449 -1.70 22.74 19.42
N ARG A 450 -0.83 23.13 18.48
CA ARG A 450 -0.98 24.37 17.73
C ARG A 450 -2.17 24.30 16.77
N ILE A 451 -2.36 23.17 16.09
CA ILE A 451 -3.55 22.91 15.26
C ILE A 451 -4.82 22.98 16.13
N GLN A 452 -4.81 22.39 17.32
CA GLN A 452 -5.92 22.46 18.28
C GLN A 452 -6.15 23.84 18.92
N GLN A 453 -5.23 24.79 18.74
CA GLN A 453 -5.35 26.16 19.21
C GLN A 453 -5.73 27.14 18.09
N ASP A 454 -5.65 26.70 16.84
CA ASP A 454 -6.06 27.50 15.69
C ASP A 454 -7.58 27.66 15.68
N THR A 455 -8.05 28.90 15.78
CA THR A 455 -9.49 29.19 15.90
C THR A 455 -10.26 28.81 14.63
N VAL A 456 -9.67 29.00 13.45
CA VAL A 456 -10.34 28.71 12.18
C VAL A 456 -10.50 27.20 12.00
N ILE A 457 -9.43 26.44 12.26
CA ILE A 457 -9.45 24.99 12.17
C ILE A 457 -10.43 24.42 13.20
N THR A 458 -10.29 24.80 14.47
CA THR A 458 -11.13 24.23 15.55
C THR A 458 -12.61 24.53 15.37
N GLU A 459 -12.98 25.74 14.92
CA GLU A 459 -14.37 26.07 14.60
C GLU A 459 -14.90 25.18 13.46
N GLN A 460 -14.13 25.00 12.39
CA GLN A 460 -14.52 24.17 11.26
C GLN A 460 -14.67 22.68 11.65
N LEU A 461 -13.71 22.12 12.39
CA LEU A 461 -13.78 20.73 12.87
C LEU A 461 -14.96 20.53 13.83
N ALA A 462 -15.23 21.51 14.72
CA ALA A 462 -16.38 21.46 15.61
C ALA A 462 -17.72 21.55 14.86
N LEU A 463 -17.78 22.25 13.73
CA LEU A 463 -18.96 22.29 12.87
C LEU A 463 -19.17 20.95 12.16
N TRP A 464 -18.11 20.33 11.63
CA TRP A 464 -18.20 19.01 11.00
C TRP A 464 -18.47 17.86 11.97
N GLY A 465 -18.10 18.00 13.23
CA GLY A 465 -18.46 17.03 14.27
C GLY A 465 -19.92 17.11 14.74
N ARG A 466 -20.73 18.07 14.23
CA ARG A 466 -22.14 18.20 14.58
C ARG A 466 -23.04 17.55 13.53
N GLY A 467 -24.10 16.89 13.98
CA GLY A 467 -25.18 16.44 13.09
C GLY A 467 -25.02 15.05 12.49
N GLY A 468 -24.32 14.13 13.17
CA GLY A 468 -24.21 12.73 12.76
C GLY A 468 -23.01 12.40 11.88
N SER A 469 -22.02 13.30 11.82
CA SER A 469 -20.72 13.07 11.19
C SER A 469 -19.59 13.05 12.22
N ARG A 470 -18.60 12.20 11.95
CA ARG A 470 -17.37 12.02 12.72
C ARG A 470 -16.21 12.59 11.92
N VAL A 471 -15.42 13.44 12.59
CA VAL A 471 -14.13 13.91 12.09
C VAL A 471 -13.06 12.90 12.47
N ILE A 472 -12.23 12.51 11.49
CA ILE A 472 -11.07 11.66 11.70
C ILE A 472 -9.84 12.48 11.28
N ARG A 473 -9.03 12.85 12.26
CA ARG A 473 -7.69 13.38 12.04
C ARG A 473 -6.75 12.21 11.80
N GLY A 474 -6.09 12.19 10.64
CA GLY A 474 -5.15 11.15 10.25
C GLY A 474 -3.78 11.33 10.92
N ASN A 475 -2.79 10.57 10.45
CA ASN A 475 -1.45 10.62 11.02
C ASN A 475 -0.77 11.96 10.69
N LEU A 476 0.00 12.48 11.64
CA LEU A 476 0.82 13.66 11.41
C LEU A 476 2.15 13.23 10.80
N LEU A 477 2.41 13.62 9.55
CA LEU A 477 3.68 13.35 8.88
C LEU A 477 4.65 14.51 9.12
N LEU A 478 5.90 14.19 9.49
CA LEU A 478 7.01 15.13 9.57
C LEU A 478 7.93 14.87 8.38
N ILE A 479 8.01 15.82 7.46
CA ILE A 479 8.66 15.64 6.17
C ILE A 479 9.86 16.59 6.11
N PRO A 480 11.09 16.07 6.16
CA PRO A 480 12.27 16.88 5.88
C PRO A 480 12.28 17.29 4.41
N LEU A 481 12.38 18.60 4.14
CA LEU A 481 12.47 19.18 2.81
C LEU A 481 13.62 20.18 2.77
N GLY A 482 14.65 19.89 1.98
CA GLY A 482 15.91 20.63 2.01
C GLY A 482 16.51 20.59 3.43
N GLU A 483 16.75 21.76 4.00
CA GLU A 483 17.26 21.90 5.37
C GLU A 483 16.17 22.15 6.43
N SER A 484 14.90 22.13 6.01
CA SER A 484 13.72 22.50 6.82
C SER A 484 12.76 21.34 7.04
N LEU A 485 11.70 21.57 7.83
CA LEU A 485 10.63 20.60 8.09
C LEU A 485 9.27 21.13 7.61
N LEU A 486 8.50 20.25 7.00
CA LEU A 486 7.08 20.43 6.67
C LEU A 486 6.26 19.41 7.45
N TYR A 487 5.15 19.82 8.04
CA TYR A 487 4.22 18.90 8.68
C TYR A 487 2.92 18.86 7.90
N VAL A 488 2.41 17.65 7.68
CA VAL A 488 1.18 17.43 6.91
C VAL A 488 0.26 16.49 7.68
N GLU A 489 -1.00 16.87 7.80
CA GLU A 489 -2.03 16.05 8.46
C GLU A 489 -3.32 16.03 7.64
N PRO A 490 -3.77 14.85 7.18
CA PRO A 490 -5.03 14.70 6.47
C PRO A 490 -6.22 14.69 7.44
N VAL A 491 -7.33 15.31 7.03
CA VAL A 491 -8.59 15.35 7.78
C VAL A 491 -9.71 14.71 6.96
N PHE A 492 -10.24 13.61 7.48
CA PHE A 492 -11.35 12.88 6.89
C PHE A 492 -12.67 13.16 7.61
N LEU A 493 -13.76 13.11 6.85
CA LEU A 493 -15.12 13.09 7.38
C LEU A 493 -15.80 11.76 7.05
N GLN A 494 -16.52 11.22 8.03
CA GLN A 494 -17.29 10.00 7.89
C GLN A 494 -18.65 10.19 8.55
N ALA A 495 -19.72 9.59 8.04
CA ALA A 495 -20.99 9.52 8.78
C ALA A 495 -20.85 8.58 10.00
N GLU A 496 -21.50 8.88 11.13
CA GLU A 496 -21.44 8.07 12.36
C GLU A 496 -21.93 6.64 12.17
N THR A 497 -22.81 6.39 11.19
CA THR A 497 -23.34 5.06 10.86
C THR A 497 -23.15 4.78 9.37
N GLY A 498 -22.28 3.81 9.06
CA GLY A 498 -22.09 3.27 7.70
C GLY A 498 -21.54 4.26 6.66
N GLY A 499 -20.89 5.35 7.08
CA GLY A 499 -20.28 6.31 6.17
C GLY A 499 -18.92 5.86 5.63
N LEU A 500 -18.59 6.30 4.43
CA LEU A 500 -17.23 6.22 3.87
C LEU A 500 -16.36 7.35 4.43
N PRO A 501 -15.13 7.06 4.90
CA PRO A 501 -14.15 8.11 5.15
C PRO A 501 -13.86 8.88 3.86
N GLN A 502 -14.04 10.20 3.89
CA GLN A 502 -13.75 11.08 2.76
C GLN A 502 -12.68 12.10 3.18
N LEU A 503 -11.58 12.20 2.46
CA LEU A 503 -10.60 13.27 2.69
C LEU A 503 -11.26 14.61 2.33
N LYS A 504 -11.30 15.53 3.29
CA LYS A 504 -11.90 16.86 3.10
C LYS A 504 -10.91 18.00 3.19
N ARG A 505 -9.87 17.86 4.00
CA ARG A 505 -8.82 18.88 4.13
C ARG A 505 -7.46 18.25 4.35
N VAL A 506 -6.44 19.02 4.02
CA VAL A 506 -5.05 18.79 4.37
C VAL A 506 -4.58 19.98 5.19
N ILE A 507 -4.10 19.71 6.40
CA ILE A 507 -3.47 20.72 7.25
C ILE A 507 -1.97 20.69 6.94
N VAL A 508 -1.42 21.85 6.60
CA VAL A 508 0.01 22.04 6.33
C VAL A 508 0.57 23.03 7.33
N VAL A 509 1.68 22.67 7.96
CA VAL A 509 2.38 23.53 8.92
C VAL A 509 3.84 23.66 8.52
N ALA A 510 4.31 24.89 8.40
CA ALA A 510 5.72 25.21 8.18
C ALA A 510 6.10 26.43 9.03
N GLY A 511 7.05 26.25 9.96
CA GLY A 511 7.44 27.28 10.91
C GLY A 511 6.29 27.74 11.80
N ASP A 512 5.98 29.03 11.73
CA ASP A 512 4.91 29.69 12.46
C ASP A 512 3.55 29.66 11.74
N ARG A 513 3.52 29.30 10.44
CA ARG A 513 2.32 29.31 9.60
C ARG A 513 1.60 27.97 9.59
N ILE A 514 0.27 28.03 9.62
CA ILE A 514 -0.65 26.89 9.55
C ILE A 514 -1.70 27.21 8.50
N ALA A 515 -1.97 26.27 7.59
CA ALA A 515 -3.03 26.36 6.60
C ALA A 515 -3.84 25.06 6.59
N MET A 516 -5.13 25.15 6.32
CA MET A 516 -6.02 24.00 6.18
C MET A 516 -6.85 24.17 4.90
N GLU A 517 -6.45 23.47 3.85
CA GLU A 517 -7.02 23.63 2.51
C GLU A 517 -7.55 22.31 1.95
N PRO A 518 -8.40 22.32 0.91
CA PRO A 518 -8.92 21.09 0.30
C PRO A 518 -7.83 20.14 -0.21
N THR A 519 -6.75 20.68 -0.77
CA THR A 519 -5.63 19.89 -1.32
C THR A 519 -4.29 20.24 -0.67
N LEU A 520 -3.34 19.32 -0.74
CA LEU A 520 -1.96 19.56 -0.30
C LEU A 520 -1.30 20.71 -1.07
N LYS A 521 -1.50 20.78 -2.39
CA LYS A 521 -0.95 21.84 -3.24
C LYS A 521 -1.48 23.22 -2.84
N GLU A 522 -2.77 23.35 -2.56
CA GLU A 522 -3.36 24.59 -2.03
C GLU A 522 -2.84 24.93 -0.63
N GLY A 523 -2.67 23.92 0.24
CA GLY A 523 -2.11 24.12 1.58
C GLY A 523 -0.68 24.66 1.54
N ILE A 524 0.18 24.09 0.69
CA ILE A 524 1.54 24.59 0.46
C ILE A 524 1.50 26.01 -0.13
N ALA A 525 0.62 26.27 -1.11
CA ALA A 525 0.46 27.59 -1.70
C ALA A 525 0.02 28.66 -0.70
N ALA A 526 -0.94 28.34 0.17
CA ALA A 526 -1.42 29.22 1.22
C ALA A 526 -0.31 29.59 2.22
N ILE A 527 0.61 28.66 2.48
CA ILE A 527 1.78 28.91 3.32
C ILE A 527 2.79 29.79 2.59
N PHE A 528 3.23 29.42 1.38
CA PHE A 528 4.40 30.04 0.73
C PHE A 528 4.09 31.17 -0.25
N GLY A 529 2.82 31.46 -0.53
CA GLY A 529 2.38 32.57 -1.37
C GLY A 529 2.66 32.37 -2.87
N THR A 530 2.87 31.13 -3.30
CA THR A 530 2.96 30.76 -4.72
C THR A 530 1.55 30.75 -5.31
N GLU A 531 1.29 31.56 -6.34
CA GLU A 531 0.03 31.48 -7.11
C GLU A 531 -0.10 30.08 -7.70
N VAL A 532 -0.94 29.24 -7.10
CA VAL A 532 -1.42 28.01 -7.71
C VAL A 532 -2.65 28.39 -8.53
N PRO A 533 -2.67 28.15 -9.85
CA PRO A 533 -3.92 28.19 -10.59
C PRO A 533 -4.90 27.25 -9.87
N PRO A 534 -6.15 27.66 -9.60
CA PRO A 534 -7.09 26.79 -8.90
C PRO A 534 -7.10 25.41 -9.56
N THR A 535 -6.82 24.37 -8.76
CA THR A 535 -6.86 22.99 -9.22
C THR A 535 -8.32 22.68 -9.55
N GLU A 536 -8.68 22.80 -10.82
CA GLU A 536 -9.92 22.19 -11.29
C GLU A 536 -9.79 20.68 -11.03
N PRO A 537 -10.84 20.01 -10.49
CA PRO A 537 -10.82 18.56 -10.31
C PRO A 537 -10.42 17.90 -11.63
N PRO A 538 -9.78 16.70 -11.63
CA PRO A 538 -9.53 15.99 -12.86
C PRO A 538 -10.87 15.76 -13.56
N VAL A 539 -11.17 16.62 -14.52
CA VAL A 539 -12.19 16.38 -15.51
C VAL A 539 -11.62 15.22 -16.28
N VAL A 540 -12.31 14.08 -16.21
CA VAL A 540 -12.15 13.00 -17.18
C VAL A 540 -12.25 13.66 -18.56
N THR A 541 -11.11 13.97 -19.13
CA THR A 541 -11.00 14.59 -20.44
C THR A 541 -11.09 13.41 -21.39
N PRO A 542 -12.12 13.35 -22.26
CA PRO A 542 -12.07 12.43 -23.40
C PRO A 542 -10.75 12.69 -24.14
N PRO A 543 -10.08 11.65 -24.67
CA PRO A 543 -8.76 11.78 -25.26
C PRO A 543 -8.75 12.92 -26.29
N ALA A 544 -7.72 13.76 -26.20
CA ALA A 544 -7.49 14.80 -27.18
C ALA A 544 -7.29 14.17 -28.57
N PRO A 545 -7.84 14.78 -29.63
CA PRO A 545 -7.88 14.18 -30.95
C PRO A 545 -6.47 14.01 -31.53
N PRO A 546 -6.18 12.90 -32.23
CA PRO A 546 -4.97 12.81 -33.04
C PRO A 546 -5.01 13.88 -34.15
N GLU A 547 -3.85 14.49 -34.40
CA GLU A 547 -3.59 15.35 -35.56
C GLU A 547 -3.80 14.60 -36.90
N PRO A 548 -4.06 15.31 -38.00
CA PRO A 548 -5.11 14.97 -38.95
C PRO A 548 -4.74 13.84 -39.91
N GLU A 549 -5.50 12.74 -39.85
CA GLU A 549 -5.77 11.90 -41.01
C GLU A 549 -7.10 12.36 -41.64
N GLU A 550 -7.03 13.45 -42.41
CA GLU A 550 -8.12 13.86 -43.33
C GLU A 550 -7.94 13.11 -44.66
N PRO A 551 -8.95 12.31 -45.05
CA PRO A 551 -10.11 12.93 -45.72
C PRO A 551 -11.50 12.45 -45.24
N VAL A 552 -11.61 11.42 -44.40
CA VAL A 552 -12.91 10.75 -44.15
C VAL A 552 -13.79 11.50 -43.12
N ALA A 553 -13.17 12.08 -42.08
CA ALA A 553 -13.89 12.76 -41.00
C ALA A 553 -14.60 14.06 -41.45
N ALA A 554 -14.02 14.80 -42.41
CA ALA A 554 -14.64 16.00 -42.98
C ALA A 554 -15.87 15.66 -43.84
N ASP A 555 -15.85 14.52 -44.55
CA ASP A 555 -16.97 14.07 -45.37
C ASP A 555 -18.16 13.60 -44.50
N ILE A 556 -17.89 12.91 -43.39
CA ILE A 556 -18.93 12.49 -42.43
C ILE A 556 -19.62 13.72 -41.80
N ALA A 557 -18.85 14.72 -41.35
CA ALA A 557 -19.42 15.93 -40.76
C ALA A 557 -20.30 16.72 -41.75
N ASN A 558 -19.87 16.82 -43.01
CA ASN A 558 -20.64 17.48 -44.07
C ASN A 558 -21.96 16.72 -44.36
N LEU A 559 -21.93 15.39 -44.41
CA LEU A 559 -23.13 14.58 -44.63
C LEU A 559 -24.12 14.67 -43.45
N ILE A 560 -23.63 14.77 -42.22
CA ILE A 560 -24.50 14.98 -41.05
C ILE A 560 -25.21 16.34 -41.14
N GLU A 561 -24.50 17.39 -41.55
CA GLU A 561 -25.11 18.71 -41.72
C GLU A 561 -26.13 18.73 -42.88
N GLU A 562 -25.83 18.03 -43.97
CA GLU A 562 -26.72 17.89 -45.12
C GLU A 562 -28.00 17.11 -44.74
N ALA A 563 -27.86 16.02 -43.97
CA ALA A 563 -28.98 15.26 -43.43
C ALA A 563 -29.86 16.14 -42.52
N GLN A 564 -29.26 16.88 -41.59
CA GLN A 564 -30.00 17.79 -40.70
C GLN A 564 -30.78 18.85 -41.50
N ARG A 565 -30.21 19.35 -42.60
CA ARG A 565 -30.83 20.34 -43.48
C ARG A 565 -32.05 19.78 -44.22
N HIS A 566 -31.94 18.58 -44.78
CA HIS A 566 -33.06 17.90 -45.45
C HIS A 566 -34.17 17.56 -44.46
N TYR A 567 -33.84 17.08 -43.25
CA TYR A 567 -34.81 16.83 -42.20
C TYR A 567 -35.58 18.10 -41.80
N ASN A 568 -34.88 19.21 -41.58
CA ASN A 568 -35.51 20.47 -41.20
C ASN A 568 -36.45 21.00 -42.29
N LYS A 569 -36.04 20.95 -43.57
CA LYS A 569 -36.90 21.33 -44.70
C LYS A 569 -38.10 20.40 -44.85
N ALA A 570 -37.93 19.10 -44.63
CA ALA A 570 -39.05 18.17 -44.62
C ALA A 570 -40.07 18.60 -43.53
N GLN A 571 -39.63 18.92 -42.32
CA GLN A 571 -40.53 19.39 -41.26
C GLN A 571 -41.23 20.71 -41.62
N GLU A 572 -40.58 21.62 -42.34
CA GLU A 572 -41.20 22.84 -42.85
C GLU A 572 -42.29 22.54 -43.90
N TYR A 573 -42.03 21.66 -44.88
CA TYR A 573 -43.03 21.25 -45.86
C TYR A 573 -44.20 20.48 -45.23
N LEU A 574 -43.93 19.66 -44.21
CA LEU A 574 -44.95 18.96 -43.45
C LEU A 574 -45.89 19.95 -42.73
N LYS A 575 -45.32 20.97 -42.08
CA LYS A 575 -46.10 22.04 -41.43
C LYS A 575 -46.90 22.89 -42.42
N ALA A 576 -46.37 23.08 -43.63
CA ALA A 576 -47.06 23.77 -44.72
C ALA A 576 -48.12 22.90 -45.43
N GLY A 577 -48.22 21.61 -45.10
CA GLY A 577 -49.16 20.67 -45.73
C GLY A 577 -48.77 20.25 -47.16
N ASP A 578 -47.53 20.52 -47.58
CA ASP A 578 -47.00 20.10 -48.89
C ASP A 578 -46.37 18.70 -48.79
N TRP A 579 -47.22 17.70 -48.98
CA TRP A 579 -46.83 16.28 -48.91
C TRP A 579 -45.84 15.87 -50.01
N ALA A 580 -45.87 16.54 -51.17
CA ALA A 580 -44.94 16.23 -52.27
C ALA A 580 -43.55 16.81 -51.99
N GLY A 581 -43.48 18.02 -51.41
CA GLY A 581 -42.25 18.61 -50.88
C GLY A 581 -41.65 17.79 -49.75
N TYR A 582 -42.48 17.38 -48.78
CA TYR A 582 -42.08 16.51 -47.66
C TYR A 582 -41.47 15.19 -48.15
N GLY A 583 -42.15 14.49 -49.07
CA GLY A 583 -41.67 13.21 -49.59
C GLY A 583 -40.32 13.33 -50.32
N ARG A 584 -40.09 14.40 -51.08
CA ARG A 584 -38.81 14.63 -51.77
C ARG A 584 -37.65 14.87 -50.81
N GLU A 585 -37.86 15.68 -49.79
CA GLU A 585 -36.82 15.96 -48.80
C GLU A 585 -36.53 14.74 -47.92
N LEU A 586 -37.54 13.90 -47.65
CA LEU A 586 -37.34 12.65 -46.91
C LEU A 586 -36.53 11.63 -47.71
N SER A 587 -36.77 11.48 -49.02
CA SER A 587 -35.94 10.63 -49.88
C SER A 587 -34.52 11.16 -50.05
N ALA A 588 -34.33 12.49 -50.07
CA ALA A 588 -33.00 13.10 -50.10
C ALA A 588 -32.24 12.85 -48.78
N LEU A 589 -32.95 12.92 -47.64
CA LEU A 589 -32.40 12.56 -46.34
C LEU A 589 -31.96 11.09 -46.29
N GLU A 590 -32.79 10.17 -46.75
CA GLU A 590 -32.48 8.73 -46.80
C GLU A 590 -31.20 8.46 -47.61
N ALA A 591 -31.07 9.09 -48.79
CA ALA A 591 -29.87 8.96 -49.62
C ALA A 591 -28.58 9.49 -48.97
N VAL A 592 -28.68 10.50 -48.10
CA VAL A 592 -27.53 11.03 -47.34
C VAL A 592 -27.17 10.10 -46.18
N LEU A 593 -28.17 9.55 -45.49
CA LEU A 593 -27.96 8.58 -44.41
C LEU A 593 -27.35 7.26 -44.92
N ASP A 594 -27.73 6.80 -46.12
CA ASP A 594 -27.12 5.62 -46.75
C ASP A 594 -25.62 5.83 -47.03
N ARG A 595 -25.23 7.01 -47.52
CA ARG A 595 -23.81 7.36 -47.73
C ARG A 595 -23.03 7.44 -46.41
N LEU A 596 -23.67 7.95 -45.36
CA LEU A 596 -23.11 7.95 -44.00
C LEU A 596 -22.87 6.53 -43.49
N ALA A 597 -23.81 5.62 -43.73
CA ALA A 597 -23.68 4.22 -43.34
C ALA A 597 -22.58 3.49 -44.13
N GLU A 598 -22.42 3.78 -45.42
CA GLU A 598 -21.33 3.23 -46.24
C GLU A 598 -19.95 3.68 -45.74
N LEU A 599 -19.78 4.98 -45.44
CA LEU A 599 -18.52 5.52 -44.90
C LEU A 599 -18.19 4.97 -43.50
N ALA A 600 -19.19 4.84 -42.62
CA ALA A 600 -19.00 4.27 -41.29
C ALA A 600 -18.63 2.78 -41.31
N ALA A 601 -19.05 2.04 -42.34
CA ALA A 601 -18.69 0.63 -42.52
C ALA A 601 -17.26 0.44 -43.09
N GLU A 602 -16.73 1.43 -43.81
CA GLU A 602 -15.33 1.43 -44.29
C GLU A 602 -14.33 1.74 -43.17
N GLU A 603 -14.72 2.52 -42.15
CA GLU A 603 -13.89 2.88 -41.00
C GLU A 603 -13.70 1.74 -39.96
N GLN A 604 -14.57 0.72 -40.00
CA GLN A 604 -14.49 -0.46 -39.12
C GLN A 604 -13.73 -1.66 -39.72
N ARG A 605 -13.27 -1.57 -40.98
CA ARG A 605 -12.44 -2.58 -41.67
C ARG A 605 -10.98 -2.17 -41.65
#